data_AF-A0A2P6R285-F1
#
_entry.id   AF-A0A2P6R285-F1
#
_cell.length_a   1.000
_cell.length_b   1.000
_cell.length_c   1.000
_cell.angle_alpha   90.00
_cell.angle_beta   90.00
_cell.angle_gamma   90.00
#
_symmetry.space_group_name_H-M   'P 1'
#
loop_
_entity.id
_entity.type
_entity.pdbx_description
1 polymer ?
#
loop_
_entity_poly.entity_id
_entity_poly.type
_entity_poly.pdbx_seq_one_letter_code
_entity_poly.pdbx_strand_id
1 'polypeptide(L)'
;MRLRLYPPVVSIIRTVEKEVTLGRLIVPANVELHVPNLVFHHDPQLWGEDVHLFKPERFSEGVAKATNHNMVVYLPFGMGPRNCVGSGAALR
;
A
#
# COMPACT_ATOMS: atom_id res chain seq x y z
N MET A 1 12.50 -5.64 -3.78
CA MET A 1 11.31 -6.53 -3.92
C MET A 1 10.74 -7.13 -2.64
N ARG A 2 11.53 -7.42 -1.59
CA ARG A 2 11.03 -8.06 -0.35
C ARG A 2 9.93 -7.28 0.38
N LEU A 3 9.86 -5.97 0.12
CA LEU A 3 8.98 -5.00 0.78
C LEU A 3 7.48 -5.27 0.59
N ARG A 4 7.05 -6.09 -0.38
CA ARG A 4 5.65 -6.50 -0.49
C ARG A 4 5.28 -7.51 0.61
N LEU A 5 6.03 -8.59 0.73
CA LEU A 5 5.74 -9.66 1.69
C LEU A 5 6.10 -9.24 3.12
N TYR A 6 7.17 -8.45 3.26
CA TYR A 6 7.72 -8.04 4.54
C TYR A 6 7.92 -6.51 4.56
N PRO A 7 6.84 -5.73 4.55
CA PRO A 7 6.95 -4.27 4.63
C PRO A 7 7.39 -3.85 6.05
N PRO A 8 8.25 -2.82 6.19
CA PRO A 8 8.63 -2.29 7.51
C PRO A 8 7.46 -1.73 8.32
N VAL A 9 6.42 -1.26 7.61
CA VAL A 9 5.18 -0.72 8.18
C VAL A 9 4.02 -1.55 7.63
N VAL A 10 3.16 -2.08 8.51
CA VAL A 10 2.07 -3.00 8.12
C VAL A 10 0.72 -2.30 7.91
N SER A 11 0.56 -1.09 8.45
CA SER A 11 -0.61 -0.25 8.28
C SER A 11 -0.25 1.22 8.40
N ILE A 12 -0.93 2.07 7.65
CA ILE A 12 -0.86 3.54 7.77
C ILE A 12 -2.11 3.99 8.51
N ILE A 13 -1.94 4.76 9.59
CA ILE A 13 -3.05 5.24 10.42
C ILE A 13 -3.22 6.75 10.22
N ARG A 14 -4.47 7.20 10.20
CA ARG A 14 -4.87 8.62 10.13
C ARG A 14 -5.99 8.87 11.12
N THR A 15 -5.91 9.98 11.84
CA THR A 15 -7.03 10.47 12.64
C THR A 15 -7.77 11.54 11.83
N VAL A 16 -9.09 11.42 11.75
CA VAL A 16 -9.93 12.36 11.02
C VAL A 16 -10.14 13.62 11.87
N GLU A 17 -9.59 14.76 11.45
CA GLU A 17 -9.69 16.01 12.23
C GLU A 17 -11.08 16.67 12.14
N LYS A 18 -11.75 16.49 11.00
CA LYS A 18 -13.08 17.04 10.72
C LYS A 18 -13.84 16.07 9.84
N GLU A 19 -15.18 16.12 9.90
CA GLU A 19 -16.02 15.27 9.06
C GLU A 19 -15.60 15.35 7.59
N VAL A 20 -15.47 14.19 6.97
CA VAL A 20 -15.03 14.05 5.58
C VAL A 20 -15.86 13.00 4.86
N THR A 21 -16.20 13.28 3.61
CA THR A 21 -16.86 12.32 2.73
C THR A 21 -15.81 11.55 1.92
N LEU A 22 -15.75 10.24 2.11
CA LEU A 22 -14.92 9.30 1.34
C LEU A 22 -15.80 8.47 0.41
N GLY A 23 -15.92 8.90 -0.85
CA GLY A 23 -16.82 8.27 -1.81
C GLY A 23 -18.28 8.40 -1.35
N ARG A 24 -18.88 7.29 -0.91
CA ARG A 24 -20.26 7.26 -0.36
C ARG A 24 -20.31 7.23 1.17
N LEU A 25 -19.16 7.21 1.83
CA LEU A 25 -19.06 7.14 3.29
C LEU A 25 -18.85 8.54 3.87
N ILE A 26 -19.59 8.87 4.94
CA ILE A 26 -19.34 10.04 5.76
C ILE A 26 -18.57 9.57 6.99
N VAL A 27 -17.37 10.10 7.19
CA VAL A 27 -16.51 9.75 8.32
C VAL A 27 -16.46 10.95 9.28
N PRO A 28 -16.94 10.80 10.52
CA PRO A 28 -16.95 11.90 11.48
C PRO A 28 -15.55 12.22 12.00
N ALA A 29 -15.43 13.39 12.65
CA ALA A 29 -14.22 13.79 13.34
C ALA A 29 -13.86 12.80 14.48
N ASN A 30 -12.57 12.72 14.80
CA ASN A 30 -11.98 11.89 15.84
C ASN A 30 -12.10 10.37 15.63
N VAL A 31 -12.31 9.93 14.38
CA VAL A 31 -12.22 8.52 14.00
C VAL A 31 -10.84 8.19 13.45
N GLU A 32 -10.33 7.00 13.77
CA GLU A 32 -9.11 6.45 13.16
C GLU A 32 -9.43 5.68 11.88
N LEU A 33 -8.74 6.04 10.81
CA LEU A 33 -8.74 5.34 9.54
C LEU A 33 -7.46 4.54 9.41
N HIS A 34 -7.61 3.23 9.24
CA HIS A 34 -6.52 2.30 8.99
C HIS A 34 -6.46 1.96 7.51
N VAL A 35 -5.29 2.15 6.91
CA VAL A 35 -4.97 1.71 5.56
C VAL A 35 -4.00 0.52 5.69
N PRO A 36 -4.51 -0.72 5.74
CA PRO A 36 -3.70 -1.90 6.03
C PRO A 36 -2.93 -2.36 4.79
N ASN A 37 -1.76 -1.77 4.55
CA ASN A 37 -0.96 -2.11 3.37
C ASN A 37 -0.53 -3.58 3.34
N LEU A 38 -0.33 -4.23 4.50
CA LEU A 38 0.00 -5.66 4.57
C LEU A 38 -1.12 -6.54 4.00
N VAL A 39 -2.38 -6.16 4.20
CA VAL A 39 -3.55 -6.89 3.69
C VAL A 39 -3.57 -6.77 2.17
N PHE A 40 -3.44 -5.56 1.62
CA PHE A 40 -3.40 -5.35 0.17
C PHE A 40 -2.22 -6.09 -0.48
N HIS A 41 -1.08 -6.15 0.19
CA HIS A 41 0.12 -6.87 -0.30
C HIS A 41 -0.06 -8.38 -0.35
N HIS A 42 -0.97 -8.93 0.46
CA HIS A 42 -1.24 -10.36 0.56
C HIS A 42 -2.59 -10.78 -0.05
N ASP A 43 -3.30 -9.86 -0.69
CA ASP A 43 -4.59 -10.15 -1.31
C ASP A 43 -4.41 -10.90 -2.65
N PRO A 44 -4.86 -12.17 -2.77
CA PRO A 44 -4.76 -12.92 -4.01
C PRO A 44 -5.61 -12.32 -5.15
N GLN A 45 -6.63 -11.52 -4.85
CA GLN A 45 -7.41 -10.82 -5.88
C GLN A 45 -6.59 -9.71 -6.56
N LEU A 46 -5.60 -9.15 -5.87
CA LEU A 46 -4.74 -8.09 -6.39
C LEU A 46 -3.44 -8.64 -7.00
N TRP A 47 -2.93 -9.76 -6.47
CA TRP A 47 -1.59 -10.28 -6.80
C TRP A 47 -1.59 -11.67 -7.46
N GLY A 48 -2.73 -12.35 -7.53
CA GLY A 48 -2.85 -13.72 -8.05
C GLY A 48 -2.55 -14.80 -6.99
N GLU A 49 -2.69 -16.06 -7.39
CA GLU A 49 -2.57 -17.22 -6.48
C GLU A 49 -1.17 -17.38 -5.88
N ASP A 50 -0.14 -16.88 -6.58
CA ASP A 50 1.25 -16.91 -6.13
C ASP A 50 1.61 -15.71 -5.22
N VAL A 51 0.61 -15.04 -4.64
CA VAL A 51 0.77 -13.87 -3.77
C VAL A 51 1.68 -14.14 -2.58
N HIS A 52 1.74 -15.35 -2.04
CA HIS A 52 2.61 -15.66 -0.89
C HIS A 52 4.04 -16.05 -1.30
N LEU A 53 4.30 -16.21 -2.60
CA LEU A 53 5.63 -16.58 -3.09
C LEU A 53 6.53 -15.35 -3.22
N PHE A 54 7.78 -15.50 -2.79
CA PHE A 54 8.82 -14.54 -3.10
C PHE A 54 9.25 -14.70 -4.55
N LYS A 55 8.60 -13.95 -5.45
CA LYS A 55 8.90 -13.86 -6.89
C LYS A 55 9.37 -12.46 -7.27
N PRO A 56 10.67 -12.17 -7.21
CA PRO A 56 11.20 -10.86 -7.59
C PRO A 56 10.83 -10.47 -9.02
N GLU A 57 10.81 -11.44 -9.94
CA GLU A 57 10.65 -11.25 -11.37
C GLU A 57 9.33 -10.53 -11.73
N ARG A 58 8.34 -10.57 -10.83
CA ARG A 58 7.07 -9.84 -10.97
C ARG A 58 7.24 -8.34 -11.25
N PHE A 59 8.29 -7.71 -10.73
CA PHE A 59 8.52 -6.27 -10.93
C PHE A 59 9.66 -5.98 -11.91
N SER A 60 10.10 -6.98 -12.70
CA SER A 60 11.12 -6.80 -13.74
C SER A 60 10.74 -5.74 -14.77
N GLU A 61 9.44 -5.62 -15.05
CA GLU A 61 8.86 -4.62 -15.95
C GLU A 61 8.31 -3.40 -15.20
N GLY A 62 8.75 -3.22 -13.95
CA GLY A 62 8.36 -2.10 -13.10
C GLY A 62 7.10 -2.34 -12.26
N VAL A 63 6.89 -1.45 -11.29
CA VAL A 63 5.78 -1.52 -10.31
C VAL A 63 4.42 -1.37 -10.98
N ALA A 64 4.31 -0.52 -12.02
CA ALA A 64 3.05 -0.31 -12.73
C ALA A 64 2.54 -1.62 -13.35
N LYS A 65 3.39 -2.37 -14.05
CA LYS A 65 2.99 -3.67 -14.61
C LYS A 65 2.72 -4.71 -13.53
N ALA A 66 3.56 -4.76 -12.49
CA ALA A 66 3.41 -5.68 -11.36
C ALA A 66 2.07 -5.53 -10.61
N THR A 67 1.47 -4.34 -10.64
CA THR A 67 0.23 -3.98 -9.95
C THR A 67 -0.97 -3.87 -10.88
N ASN A 68 -0.85 -4.33 -12.13
CA ASN A 68 -1.87 -4.15 -13.16
C ASN A 68 -2.34 -2.68 -13.30
N HIS A 69 -1.39 -1.75 -13.25
CA HIS A 69 -1.59 -0.30 -13.25
C HIS A 69 -2.37 0.27 -12.06
N ASN A 70 -2.74 -0.55 -11.07
CA ASN A 70 -3.34 -0.12 -9.83
C ASN A 70 -2.29 0.08 -8.74
N MET A 71 -1.48 1.14 -8.85
CA MET A 71 -0.33 1.37 -7.96
C MET A 71 -0.69 1.46 -6.47
N VAL A 72 -1.95 1.76 -6.13
CA VAL A 72 -2.41 1.88 -4.74
C VAL A 72 -2.36 0.55 -3.97
N VAL A 73 -2.21 -0.57 -4.68
CA VAL A 73 -2.07 -1.89 -4.05
C VAL A 73 -0.64 -2.17 -3.60
N TYR A 74 0.34 -1.34 -3.99
CA TYR A 74 1.74 -1.47 -3.60
C TYR A 74 2.23 -0.23 -2.86
N LEU A 75 1.96 -0.19 -1.55
CA LEU A 75 2.29 0.93 -0.67
C LEU A 75 3.32 0.59 0.43
N PRO A 76 4.49 0.01 0.13
CA PRO A 76 5.47 -0.36 1.17
C PRO A 76 6.03 0.86 1.94
N PHE A 77 5.91 2.05 1.36
CA PHE A 77 6.38 3.31 1.91
C PHE A 77 5.27 4.38 1.96
N GLY A 78 4.01 3.97 1.85
CA GLY A 78 2.89 4.88 1.63
C GLY A 78 2.90 5.56 0.27
N MET A 79 1.95 6.47 0.06
CA MET A 79 1.75 7.20 -1.19
C MET A 79 1.17 8.59 -0.93
N GLY A 80 1.36 9.49 -1.89
CA GLY A 80 0.92 10.88 -1.81
C GLY A 80 1.87 11.75 -1.00
N PRO A 81 1.39 12.89 -0.45
CA PRO A 81 2.23 13.93 0.16
C PRO A 81 2.90 13.51 1.47
N ARG A 82 2.52 12.36 2.04
CA ARG A 82 3.07 11.81 3.28
C ARG A 82 3.71 10.43 3.05
N ASN A 83 4.27 10.22 1.85
CA ASN A 83 5.10 9.04 1.58
C ASN A 83 6.43 9.13 2.35
N CYS A 84 7.11 7.99 2.49
CA CYS A 84 8.41 7.95 3.15
C CYS A 84 9.45 8.76 2.36
N VAL A 85 10.03 9.77 3.00
CA VAL A 85 11.11 10.60 2.44
C VAL A 85 12.38 9.79 2.11
N GLY A 86 12.58 8.67 2.81
CA GLY A 86 13.72 7.77 2.61
C GLY A 86 13.50 6.69 1.54
N SER A 87 12.34 6.65 0.87
CA SER A 87 12.01 5.59 -0.08
C SER A 87 13.05 5.46 -1.21
N GLY A 88 13.55 6.57 -1.75
CA GLY A 88 14.58 6.56 -2.78
C GLY A 88 15.96 6.10 -2.31
N ALA A 89 16.27 6.19 -1.02
CA ALA A 89 17.50 5.61 -0.47
C ALA A 89 17.34 4.11 -0.20
N ALA A 90 16.17 3.69 0.29
CA ALA A 90 15.87 2.29 0.60
C ALA A 90 15.65 1.39 -0.63
N LEU A 91 15.39 1.98 -1.80
CA LEU A 91 15.16 1.27 -3.07
C LEU A 91 16.40 1.24 -3.99
N ARG A 92 17.50 1.90 -3.61
CA ARG A 92 18.80 1.81 -4.27
C ARG A 92 19.57 0.61 -3.73
#